data_AF-A0A5K1BME6-F1
#
_entry.id   AF-A0A5K1BME6-F1
#
_cell.length_a   1.000
_cell.length_b   1.000
_cell.length_c   1.000
_cell.angle_alpha   90.00
_cell.angle_beta   90.00
_cell.angle_gamma   90.00
#
_symmetry.space_group_name_H-M   'P 1'
#
loop_
_entity.id
_entity.type
_entity.pdbx_description
1 polymer ?
#
loop_
_entity_poly.entity_id
_entity_poly.type
_entity_poly.pdbx_seq_one_letter_code
_entity_poly.pdbx_strand_id
1 'polypeptide(L)' 'NNIDELNLVNDFISGEKHMNNEILNRTSDETFDVVEDSIYKVEKTGASISSACSVSLLHHYCSRLPHD' A
#
# COMPACT_ATOMS: atom_id res chain seq x y z
N ASN A 1 -21.22 -25.90 10.87
CA ASN A 1 -22.24 -25.38 9.93
C ASN A 1 -22.33 -23.87 10.04
N ASN A 2 -21.70 -23.17 9.09
CA ASN A 2 -22.10 -21.88 8.50
C ASN A 2 -22.26 -20.63 9.41
N ILE A 3 -22.33 -20.76 10.73
CA ILE A 3 -22.50 -19.61 11.63
C ILE A 3 -21.21 -18.78 11.71
N ASP A 4 -20.06 -19.45 11.80
CA ASP A 4 -18.76 -18.77 11.87
C ASP A 4 -18.43 -18.05 10.55
N GLU A 5 -18.75 -18.68 9.42
CA GLU A 5 -18.61 -18.08 8.09
C GLU A 5 -19.56 -16.90 7.90
N LEU A 6 -20.82 -17.02 8.36
CA LEU A 6 -21.78 -15.92 8.32
C LEU A 6 -21.36 -14.75 9.21
N ASN A 7 -20.82 -15.03 10.41
CA ASN A 7 -20.29 -14.01 11.30
C ASN A 7 -19.10 -13.28 10.65
N LEU A 8 -18.18 -14.03 10.04
CA LEU A 8 -17.06 -13.46 9.32
C LEU A 8 -17.49 -12.53 8.17
N VAL A 9 -18.51 -12.94 7.40
CA VAL A 9 -19.08 -12.09 6.34
C VAL A 9 -19.72 -10.83 6.92
N ASN A 10 -20.45 -10.93 8.03
CA ASN A 10 -21.05 -9.76 8.69
C ASN A 10 -20.00 -8.78 9.24
N ASP A 11 -18.89 -9.29 9.73
CA ASP A 11 -17.76 -8.49 10.20
C ASP A 11 -17.14 -7.71 9.03
N PHE A 12 -16.94 -8.36 7.87
CA PHE A 12 -16.46 -7.68 6.66
C PHE A 12 -17.42 -6.57 6.19
N ILE A 13 -18.72 -6.85 6.12
CA ILE A 13 -19.73 -5.86 5.72
C ILE A 13 -19.74 -4.66 6.69
N SER A 14 -19.60 -4.92 7.99
CA SER A 14 -19.56 -3.87 9.01
C SER A 14 -18.30 -3.01 8.88
N GLY A 15 -17.15 -3.63 8.64
CA GLY A 15 -15.88 -2.94 8.40
C GLY A 15 -15.91 -2.10 7.13
N GLU A 16 -16.48 -2.61 6.04
CA GLU A 16 -16.65 -1.87 4.78
C GLU A 16 -17.53 -0.64 4.98
N LYS A 17 -18.66 -0.78 5.68
CA LYS A 17 -19.54 0.35 5.99
C LYS A 17 -18.83 1.42 6.83
N HIS A 18 -18.01 1.01 7.79
CA HIS A 18 -17.23 1.93 8.60
C HIS A 18 -16.23 2.71 7.76
N MET A 19 -15.44 2.01 6.94
CA MET A 19 -14.45 2.60 6.05
C MET A 19 -15.09 3.60 5.08
N ASN A 20 -16.24 3.24 4.49
CA ASN A 20 -16.98 4.13 3.60
C ASN A 20 -17.42 5.42 4.30
N ASN A 21 -17.87 5.34 5.56
CA ASN A 21 -18.20 6.54 6.33
C ASN A 21 -16.97 7.39 6.63
N GLU A 22 -15.82 6.79 6.94
CA GLU A 22 -14.57 7.52 7.16
C GLU A 22 -14.12 8.25 5.89
N ILE A 23 -14.24 7.61 4.73
CA ILE A 23 -13.93 8.21 3.42
C ILE A 23 -14.86 9.40 3.15
N LEU A 24 -16.18 9.23 3.38
CA LEU A 24 -17.17 10.29 3.16
C LEU A 24 -16.99 11.48 4.13
N ASN A 25 -16.59 11.21 5.37
CA ASN A 25 -16.35 12.23 6.39
C ASN A 25 -14.94 12.83 6.32
N ARG A 26 -14.10 12.38 5.39
CA ARG A 26 -12.74 12.87 5.24
C ARG A 26 -12.79 14.32 4.74
N THR A 27 -12.41 15.26 5.61
CA THR A 27 -12.41 16.70 5.32
C THR A 27 -11.06 17.21 4.83
N SER A 28 -10.00 16.40 4.94
CA SER A 28 -8.67 16.76 4.47
C SER A 28 -8.57 16.51 2.96
N ASP A 29 -8.33 17.58 2.22
CA ASP A 29 -7.87 17.56 0.82
C ASP A 29 -6.34 17.49 0.72
N GLU A 30 -5.63 17.12 1.81
CA GLU A 30 -4.18 16.92 1.75
C GLU A 30 -3.85 15.81 0.76
N THR A 31 -3.49 16.23 -0.45
CA THR A 31 -2.64 15.47 -1.35
C THR A 31 -1.21 15.75 -0.96
N PHE A 32 -0.42 14.71 -0.68
CA PHE A 32 1.03 14.86 -0.68
C PHE A 32 1.41 15.35 -2.08
N ASP A 33 1.98 16.55 -2.17
CA ASP A 33 2.64 16.98 -3.39
C ASP A 33 3.59 15.87 -3.82
N VAL A 34 3.68 15.65 -5.15
CA VAL A 34 4.62 14.69 -5.75
C VAL A 34 5.95 14.85 -5.03
N VAL A 35 6.31 13.85 -4.22
CA VAL A 35 7.60 13.82 -3.54
C VAL A 35 8.63 14.00 -4.64
N GLU A 36 9.34 15.12 -4.62
CA GLU A 36 10.38 15.41 -5.59
C GLU A 36 11.37 14.23 -5.50
N ASP A 37 11.32 13.34 -6.50
CA ASP A 37 11.99 12.04 -6.42
C ASP A 37 13.49 12.28 -6.46
N SER A 38 14.08 12.42 -5.27
CA SER A 38 15.50 12.74 -5.11
C SER A 38 16.32 11.51 -5.49
N ILE A 39 16.91 11.56 -6.69
CA ILE A 39 17.82 10.52 -7.16
C ILE A 39 19.18 10.75 -6.51
N TYR A 40 19.54 9.91 -5.55
CA TYR A 40 20.89 9.90 -4.99
C TYR A 40 21.80 9.02 -5.85
N LYS A 41 22.86 9.60 -6.41
CA LYS A 41 23.84 8.90 -7.28
C LYS A 41 25.24 8.89 -6.64
N VAL A 42 25.86 7.72 -6.64
CA VAL A 42 27.25 7.52 -6.19
C VAL A 42 28.18 7.65 -7.39
N GLU A 43 28.89 8.77 -7.52
CA GLU A 43 29.77 9.06 -8.67
C GLU A 43 30.84 7.99 -8.93
N LYS A 44 31.36 7.36 -7.87
CA LYS A 44 32.43 6.36 -7.98
C LYS A 44 31.98 5.04 -8.60
N THR A 45 30.75 4.63 -8.35
CA THR A 45 30.22 3.31 -8.77
C THR A 45 29.14 3.43 -9.83
N GLY A 46 28.60 4.63 -10.07
CA GLY A 46 27.47 4.87 -10.94
C GLY A 46 26.13 4.40 -10.37
N ALA A 47 26.11 3.86 -9.15
CA ALA A 47 24.89 3.39 -8.51
C ALA A 47 23.97 4.57 -8.18
N SER A 48 22.68 4.46 -8.48
CA SER A 48 21.67 5.45 -8.12
C SER A 48 20.49 4.80 -7.41
N ILE A 49 19.94 5.49 -6.41
CA ILE A 49 18.72 5.11 -5.72
C ILE A 49 17.70 6.25 -5.83
N SER A 50 16.49 5.90 -6.23
CA SER A 50 15.30 6.77 -6.20
C SER A 50 14.21 6.09 -5.38
N SER A 51 13.18 6.85 -4.98
CA SER A 51 12.03 6.26 -4.30
C SER A 51 11.30 5.24 -5.17
N ALA A 52 11.25 5.42 -6.50
CA ALA A 52 10.69 4.44 -7.43
C ALA A 52 11.50 3.13 -7.52
N CYS A 53 12.84 3.19 -7.37
CA CYS A 53 13.68 1.98 -7.33
C CYS A 53 13.35 1.08 -6.12
N SER A 54 12.85 1.65 -5.01
CA SER A 54 12.51 0.88 -3.80
C SER A 54 11.35 -0.09 -4.04
N VAL A 55 10.33 0.33 -4.81
CA VAL A 55 9.16 -0.50 -5.16
C VAL A 55 9.57 -1.64 -6.09
N SER A 56 10.44 -1.37 -7.06
CA SER A 56 10.96 -2.42 -7.97
C SER A 56 11.74 -3.49 -7.22
N LEU A 57 12.53 -3.10 -6.21
CA LEU A 57 13.25 -4.03 -5.34
C LEU A 57 12.30 -4.85 -4.48
N LEU A 58 11.33 -4.19 -3.82
CA LEU A 58 10.32 -4.85 -3.00
C LEU A 58 9.52 -5.85 -3.83
N HIS A 59 9.03 -5.46 -5.01
CA HIS A 59 8.34 -6.36 -5.93
C HIS A 59 9.23 -7.54 -6.35
N HIS A 60 10.50 -7.31 -6.65
CA HIS A 60 11.44 -8.36 -7.00
C HIS A 60 11.65 -9.39 -5.88
N TYR A 61 11.61 -8.98 -4.61
CA TYR A 61 11.66 -9.90 -3.48
C TYR A 61 10.30 -10.57 -3.22
N CYS A 62 9.20 -9.81 -3.24
CA CYS A 62 7.85 -10.33 -3.00
C CYS A 62 7.41 -11.32 -4.09
N SER A 63 7.83 -11.15 -5.34
CA SER A 63 7.54 -12.07 -6.45
C SER A 63 8.11 -13.49 -6.26
N ARG A 64 9.02 -13.67 -5.30
CA ARG A 64 9.60 -14.98 -4.97
C ARG A 64 8.95 -15.63 -3.75
N LEU A 65 7.99 -14.96 -3.12
CA LEU A 65 7.20 -15.59 -2.07
C LEU A 65 6.28 -16.64 -2.69
N PRO A 66 6.10 -17.81 -2.06
CA PRO A 66 5.11 -18.77 -2.53
C PRO A 66 3.75 -18.09 -2.56
N HIS A 67 3.07 -18.17 -3.71
CA HIS A 67 1.64 -17.89 -3.78
C HIS A 67 0.93 -19.03 -3.07
N ASP A 68 0.43 -18.76 -1.87
CA ASP A 68 -0.52 -19.61 -1.16
C ASP A 68 -1.95 -19.31 -1.66
#